data_AF-A0A955G935-F1
#
_entry.id   AF-A0A955G935-F1
#
_cell.length_a   1.000
_cell.length_b   1.000
_cell.length_c   1.000
_cell.angle_alpha   90.00
_cell.angle_beta   90.00
_cell.angle_gamma   90.00
#
_symmetry.space_group_name_H-M   'P 1'
#
loop_
_entity.id
_entity.type
_entity.pdbx_description
1 polymer ?
#
loop_
_entity_poly.entity_id
_entity_poly.type
_entity_poly.pdbx_seq_one_letter_code
_entity_poly.pdbx_strand_id
1 'polypeptide(L)'
;IIKATKLTDSEEKSITFSPTGKKDAGEKATGSVILSAQSTSGVTVPAGTRLTTSGGLVFITDSAALIPASTISAPDCFPTACEGTASVSVSAAENGSKYNAASGALTGAPSGVSAQLDNLTSGGVTRMVSIVTAGDVQAAKKKLADEDSASVRDELVAKFDKSTKVATESFVIGYENVESSPSIGKEANTAKLTATVTYTIYGVDQAELDSFIGEYLKTEINKDENRQRIYDSGANEASFQEVKKASNGATATLIATAKIGPDIKDSYIKEQTRGKRYGEIQDIFSGVQGVEKVDVKFFPFWVNTVPDNDAKITVEFTVDESS
;
A
#
# COMPACT_ATOMS: atom_id res chain seq x y z
N ILE A 1 -6.76 7.68 23.24
CA ILE A 1 -5.64 6.83 22.77
C ILE A 1 -5.53 5.69 23.77
N ILE A 2 -5.48 4.46 23.29
CA ILE A 2 -5.42 3.26 24.12
C ILE A 2 -4.04 2.62 23.94
N LYS A 3 -3.44 2.10 25.02
CA LYS A 3 -2.17 1.38 24.91
C LYS A 3 -2.42 0.04 24.22
N ALA A 4 -1.60 -0.29 23.22
CA ALA A 4 -1.68 -1.56 22.51
C ALA A 4 -0.32 -2.29 22.53
N THR A 5 -0.38 -3.60 22.60
CA THR A 5 0.76 -4.49 22.39
C THR A 5 0.91 -4.76 20.91
N LYS A 6 2.10 -4.47 20.37
CA LYS A 6 2.46 -4.74 18.99
C LYS A 6 3.31 -5.99 18.93
N LEU A 7 2.87 -6.99 18.16
CA LEU A 7 3.70 -8.12 17.79
C LEU A 7 4.15 -7.98 16.34
N THR A 8 5.39 -8.39 16.09
CA THR A 8 6.02 -8.29 14.78
C THR A 8 6.79 -9.56 14.50
N ASP A 9 6.66 -10.08 13.28
CA ASP A 9 7.53 -11.12 12.74
C ASP A 9 8.18 -10.62 11.45
N SER A 10 9.38 -11.11 11.13
CA SER A 10 10.08 -10.69 9.91
C SER A 10 10.90 -11.84 9.35
N GLU A 11 10.70 -12.08 8.06
CA GLU A 11 11.32 -13.20 7.35
C GLU A 11 11.85 -12.73 6.00
N GLU A 12 13.03 -13.20 5.61
CA GLU A 12 13.48 -13.06 4.24
C GLU A 12 12.77 -14.11 3.38
N LYS A 13 11.99 -13.65 2.40
CA LYS A 13 11.29 -14.51 1.46
C LYS A 13 11.77 -14.28 0.05
N SER A 14 11.63 -15.30 -0.78
CA SER A 14 11.91 -15.16 -2.20
C SER A 14 10.95 -15.96 -3.07
N ILE A 15 10.62 -15.42 -4.23
CA ILE A 15 9.75 -16.06 -5.22
C ILE A 15 10.36 -15.92 -6.61
N THR A 16 10.25 -16.96 -7.41
CA THR A 16 10.64 -16.94 -8.82
C THR A 16 9.45 -16.56 -9.70
N PHE A 17 9.71 -15.84 -10.78
CA PHE A 17 8.70 -15.44 -11.75
C PHE A 17 9.29 -15.37 -13.16
N SER A 18 8.42 -15.47 -14.16
CA SER A 18 8.78 -15.34 -15.57
C SER A 18 8.55 -13.90 -16.03
N PRO A 19 9.57 -13.20 -16.56
CA PRO A 19 9.42 -11.84 -17.06
C PRO A 19 8.50 -11.77 -18.28
N THR A 20 7.65 -10.75 -18.34
CA THR A 20 6.64 -10.59 -19.42
C THR A 20 7.01 -9.51 -20.43
N GLY A 21 7.89 -8.58 -20.07
CA GLY A 21 8.31 -7.50 -20.94
C GLY A 21 9.09 -7.99 -22.15
N LYS A 22 9.02 -7.26 -23.27
CA LYS A 22 9.80 -7.52 -24.48
C LYS A 22 10.63 -6.31 -24.86
N LYS A 23 11.85 -6.55 -25.31
CA LYS A 23 12.76 -5.50 -25.82
C LYS A 23 13.55 -6.04 -27.01
N ASP A 24 13.77 -5.20 -28.00
CA ASP A 24 14.75 -5.49 -29.05
C ASP A 24 16.15 -5.16 -28.53
N ALA A 25 16.92 -6.21 -28.23
CA ALA A 25 18.31 -6.14 -27.79
C ALA A 25 19.28 -6.56 -28.92
N GLY A 26 18.89 -6.29 -30.16
CA GLY A 26 19.75 -6.40 -31.33
C GLY A 26 20.63 -5.16 -31.54
N GLU A 27 20.98 -4.89 -32.80
CA GLU A 27 21.93 -3.84 -33.18
C GLU A 27 21.27 -2.81 -34.10
N LYS A 28 21.78 -1.58 -34.04
CA LYS A 28 21.35 -0.48 -34.91
C LYS A 28 22.03 -0.61 -36.26
N ALA A 29 21.28 -0.40 -37.33
CA ALA A 29 21.91 -0.24 -38.64
C ALA A 29 22.69 1.07 -38.67
N THR A 30 23.82 1.06 -39.37
CA THR A 30 24.65 2.23 -39.62
C THR A 30 24.72 2.53 -41.10
N GLY A 31 25.08 3.77 -41.42
CA GLY A 31 25.28 4.22 -42.79
C GLY A 31 26.05 5.53 -42.84
N SER A 32 26.22 6.03 -44.05
CA SER A 32 26.84 7.32 -44.36
C SER A 32 25.82 8.18 -45.12
N VAL A 33 25.70 9.44 -44.74
CA VAL A 33 24.84 10.42 -45.39
C VAL A 33 25.70 11.51 -45.99
N ILE A 34 25.49 11.79 -47.27
CA ILE A 34 26.00 12.98 -47.94
C ILE A 34 25.02 14.11 -47.67
N LEU A 35 25.53 15.17 -47.07
CA LEU A 35 24.84 16.44 -46.86
C LEU A 35 25.32 17.43 -47.91
N SER A 36 24.40 18.14 -48.54
CA SER A 36 24.73 19.18 -49.50
C SER A 36 23.95 20.46 -49.28
N ALA A 37 24.57 21.60 -49.56
CA ALA A 37 23.92 22.90 -49.44
C ALA A 37 24.49 23.89 -50.47
N GLN A 38 23.61 24.72 -51.02
CA GLN A 38 23.99 25.92 -51.77
C GLN A 38 23.95 27.12 -50.84
N SER A 39 25.13 27.63 -50.45
CA SER A 39 25.25 28.70 -49.46
C SER A 39 26.55 29.49 -49.65
N THR A 40 26.50 30.79 -49.35
CA THR A 40 27.69 31.67 -49.36
C THR A 40 28.58 31.50 -48.12
N SER A 41 28.11 30.77 -47.10
CA SER A 41 28.85 30.43 -45.88
C SER A 41 28.69 28.95 -45.53
N GLY A 42 29.62 28.41 -44.76
CA GLY A 42 29.50 27.02 -44.28
C GLY A 42 28.25 26.81 -43.43
N VAL A 43 27.63 25.63 -43.55
CA VAL A 43 26.43 25.22 -42.82
C VAL A 43 26.75 24.02 -41.94
N THR A 44 26.50 24.13 -40.64
CA THR A 44 26.75 23.04 -39.70
C THR A 44 25.48 22.23 -39.46
N VAL A 45 25.56 20.91 -39.62
CA VAL A 45 24.55 19.96 -39.17
C VAL A 45 25.05 19.34 -37.85
N PRO A 46 24.35 19.53 -36.72
CA PRO A 46 24.83 19.03 -35.43
C PRO A 46 24.66 17.50 -35.31
N ALA A 47 25.43 16.90 -34.39
CA ALA A 47 25.18 15.53 -33.94
C ALA A 47 23.77 15.41 -33.34
N GLY A 48 23.12 14.27 -33.50
CA GLY A 48 21.76 14.05 -33.01
C GLY A 48 20.67 14.54 -33.97
N THR A 49 21.01 15.04 -35.16
CA THR A 49 20.03 15.45 -36.18
C THR A 49 19.26 14.23 -36.66
N ARG A 50 17.93 14.29 -36.65
CA ARG A 50 17.05 13.19 -37.07
C ARG A 50 16.72 13.30 -38.54
N LEU A 51 17.13 12.30 -39.31
CA LEU A 51 16.95 12.20 -40.75
C LEU A 51 16.02 11.03 -41.08
N THR A 52 14.95 11.28 -41.84
CA THR A 52 13.88 10.30 -42.07
C THR A 52 13.79 9.91 -43.54
N THR A 53 13.81 8.61 -43.84
CA THR A 53 13.59 8.08 -45.19
C THR A 53 12.13 8.28 -45.63
N SER A 54 11.86 8.16 -46.93
CA SER A 54 10.48 8.14 -47.44
C SER A 54 9.63 7.01 -46.85
N GLY A 55 10.25 5.91 -46.44
CA GLY A 55 9.61 4.80 -45.73
C GLY A 55 9.40 5.02 -44.23
N GLY A 56 9.72 6.21 -43.70
CA GLY A 56 9.53 6.56 -42.28
C GLY A 56 10.61 6.04 -41.34
N LEU A 57 11.70 5.46 -41.85
CA LEU A 57 12.82 5.01 -41.03
C LEU A 57 13.68 6.21 -40.63
N VAL A 58 13.94 6.36 -39.33
CA VAL A 58 14.71 7.48 -38.80
C VAL A 58 16.14 7.06 -38.50
N PHE A 59 17.09 7.85 -39.00
CA PHE A 59 18.53 7.80 -38.72
C PHE A 59 18.95 9.06 -37.97
N ILE A 60 20.01 8.96 -37.18
CA ILE A 60 20.52 10.04 -36.34
C ILE A 60 21.98 10.26 -36.67
N THR A 61 22.40 11.51 -36.87
CA THR A 61 23.81 11.84 -37.10
C THR A 61 24.65 11.56 -35.86
N ASP A 62 25.75 10.81 -36.03
CA ASP A 62 26.61 10.40 -34.91
C ASP A 62 27.54 11.53 -34.46
N SER A 63 27.86 12.46 -35.38
CA SER A 63 28.72 13.62 -35.15
C SER A 63 28.19 14.86 -35.87
N ALA A 64 28.76 16.02 -35.55
CA ALA A 64 28.49 17.24 -36.29
C ALA A 64 29.28 17.25 -37.60
N ALA A 65 28.66 17.74 -38.68
CA ALA A 65 29.28 17.89 -39.98
C ALA A 65 29.18 19.35 -40.45
N LEU A 66 30.30 19.90 -40.91
CA LEU A 66 30.37 21.24 -41.50
C LEU A 66 30.37 21.10 -43.02
N ILE A 67 29.29 21.54 -43.65
CA ILE A 67 29.18 21.67 -45.10
C ILE A 67 29.90 22.97 -45.49
N PRO A 68 30.91 22.94 -46.37
CA PRO A 68 31.60 24.16 -46.80
C PRO A 68 30.68 25.08 -47.63
N ALA A 69 31.09 26.34 -47.81
CA ALA A 69 30.40 27.24 -48.72
C ALA A 69 30.52 26.77 -50.19
N SER A 70 29.58 27.18 -51.03
CA SER A 70 29.57 26.87 -52.46
C SER A 70 30.80 27.40 -53.17
N THR A 71 31.29 26.65 -54.17
CA THR A 71 32.49 27.00 -54.94
C THR A 71 32.14 27.32 -56.39
N ILE A 72 32.73 28.39 -56.93
CA ILE A 72 32.54 28.85 -58.33
C ILE A 72 33.84 28.64 -59.14
N SER A 73 34.92 28.22 -58.47
CA SER A 73 36.27 28.14 -59.05
C SER A 73 36.60 26.83 -59.75
N ALA A 74 35.72 25.83 -59.69
CA ALA A 74 35.92 24.56 -60.38
C ALA A 74 35.46 24.64 -61.85
N PRO A 75 36.22 24.06 -62.82
CA PRO A 75 35.93 24.19 -64.26
C PRO A 75 34.53 23.75 -64.66
N ASP A 76 33.98 22.75 -63.98
CA ASP A 76 32.69 22.13 -64.28
C ASP A 76 31.50 22.85 -63.65
N CYS A 77 31.75 23.86 -62.81
CA CYS A 77 30.72 24.55 -62.07
C CYS A 77 30.29 25.85 -62.76
N PHE A 78 31.19 26.55 -63.47
CA PHE A 78 30.90 27.83 -64.14
C PHE A 78 29.92 27.67 -65.32
N PRO A 79 28.89 28.56 -65.49
CA PRO A 79 28.62 29.81 -64.76
C PRO A 79 27.80 29.66 -63.47
N THR A 80 27.61 28.44 -62.98
CA THR A 80 26.87 28.09 -61.76
C THR A 80 27.80 27.95 -60.55
N ALA A 81 27.25 27.86 -59.33
CA ALA A 81 28.01 27.51 -58.13
C ALA A 81 27.80 26.03 -57.81
N CYS A 82 28.88 25.30 -57.52
CA CYS A 82 28.77 23.94 -57.00
C CYS A 82 28.40 23.96 -55.51
N GLU A 83 27.50 23.08 -55.13
CA GLU A 83 27.11 22.89 -53.73
C GLU A 83 28.30 22.44 -52.88
N GLY A 84 28.35 22.91 -51.64
CA GLY A 84 29.24 22.32 -50.66
C GLY A 84 28.70 20.96 -50.25
N THR A 85 29.59 19.99 -50.04
CA THR A 85 29.22 18.65 -49.60
C THR A 85 30.03 18.23 -48.38
N ALA A 86 29.40 17.46 -47.49
CA ALA A 86 30.06 16.82 -46.36
C ALA A 86 29.44 15.44 -46.13
N SER A 87 30.27 14.48 -45.74
CA SER A 87 29.81 13.14 -45.34
C SER A 87 29.72 13.04 -43.82
N VAL A 88 28.66 12.40 -43.32
CA VAL A 88 28.44 12.16 -41.89
C VAL A 88 27.93 10.74 -41.66
N SER A 89 28.48 10.07 -40.65
CA SER A 89 27.98 8.78 -40.20
C SER A 89 26.62 8.94 -39.51
N VAL A 90 25.74 7.97 -39.73
CA VAL A 90 24.44 7.89 -39.08
C VAL A 90 24.19 6.52 -38.49
N SER A 91 23.48 6.51 -37.36
CA SER A 91 22.94 5.31 -36.73
C SER A 91 21.42 5.32 -36.75
N ALA A 92 20.78 4.17 -36.92
CA ALA A 92 19.34 4.03 -36.82
C ALA A 92 18.82 4.52 -35.45
N ALA A 93 17.63 5.10 -35.43
CA ALA A 93 17.01 5.55 -34.18
C ALA A 93 16.74 4.38 -33.22
N GLU A 94 16.38 3.22 -33.77
CA GLU A 94 16.09 1.99 -33.04
C GLU A 94 16.93 0.82 -33.56
N ASN A 95 17.01 -0.26 -32.79
CA ASN A 95 17.56 -1.53 -33.25
C ASN A 95 16.67 -2.14 -34.34
N GLY A 96 17.25 -3.06 -35.11
CA GLY A 96 16.49 -3.96 -35.94
C GLY A 96 16.92 -4.01 -37.40
N SER A 97 16.77 -5.19 -38.00
CA SER A 97 17.10 -5.45 -39.40
C SER A 97 16.24 -4.65 -40.39
N LYS A 98 15.11 -4.10 -39.94
CA LYS A 98 14.23 -3.21 -40.73
C LYS A 98 14.95 -1.94 -41.22
N TYR A 99 16.06 -1.56 -40.58
CA TYR A 99 16.86 -0.40 -40.99
C TYR A 99 17.97 -0.74 -41.98
N ASN A 100 18.12 -2.00 -42.41
CA ASN A 100 19.08 -2.39 -43.43
C ASN A 100 18.54 -2.10 -44.83
N ALA A 101 19.46 -1.96 -45.79
CA ALA A 101 19.16 -1.68 -47.20
C ALA A 101 18.31 -0.41 -47.43
N ALA A 102 18.29 0.52 -46.46
CA ALA A 102 17.72 1.83 -46.69
C ALA A 102 18.63 2.62 -47.64
N SER A 103 18.03 3.38 -48.54
CA SER A 103 18.71 4.22 -49.51
C SER A 103 17.87 5.44 -49.88
N GLY A 104 18.46 6.37 -50.62
CA GLY A 104 17.77 7.52 -51.19
C GLY A 104 17.81 8.76 -50.29
N ALA A 105 16.97 9.73 -50.65
CA ALA A 105 16.90 11.03 -50.00
C ALA A 105 16.27 10.93 -48.60
N LEU A 106 16.75 11.79 -47.70
CA LEU A 106 16.31 11.91 -46.32
C LEU A 106 15.71 13.30 -46.08
N THR A 107 14.73 13.36 -45.19
CA THR A 107 14.09 14.60 -44.73
C THR A 107 14.46 14.89 -43.28
N GLY A 108 14.33 16.14 -42.83
CA GLY A 108 14.64 16.54 -41.44
C GLY A 108 16.00 17.19 -41.23
N ALA A 109 16.79 17.36 -42.29
CA ALA A 109 17.98 18.21 -42.27
C ALA A 109 17.62 19.70 -42.05
N PRO A 110 18.55 20.54 -41.58
CA PRO A 110 18.34 21.98 -41.46
C PRO A 110 17.88 22.63 -42.78
N SER A 111 17.22 23.79 -42.69
CA SER A 111 16.74 24.51 -43.86
C SER A 111 17.87 24.80 -44.86
N GLY A 112 17.63 24.51 -46.14
CA GLY A 112 18.62 24.68 -47.21
C GLY A 112 19.66 23.57 -47.33
N VAL A 113 19.57 22.52 -46.50
CA VAL A 113 20.43 21.33 -46.57
C VAL A 113 19.65 20.14 -47.14
N SER A 114 20.20 19.52 -48.16
CA SER A 114 19.78 18.22 -48.68
C SER A 114 20.56 17.11 -48.00
N ALA A 115 19.91 15.97 -47.73
CA ALA A 115 20.54 14.80 -47.13
C ALA A 115 20.20 13.55 -47.96
N GLN A 116 21.21 12.76 -48.29
CA GLN A 116 21.05 11.53 -49.07
C GLN A 116 21.94 10.43 -48.50
N LEU A 117 21.41 9.21 -48.40
CA LEU A 117 22.23 8.05 -48.07
C LEU A 117 23.24 7.79 -49.19
N ASP A 118 24.52 7.73 -48.81
CA ASP A 118 25.65 7.48 -49.71
C ASP A 118 25.64 6.04 -50.23
N ASN A 119 25.33 5.10 -49.33
CA ASN A 119 25.25 3.68 -49.61
C ASN A 119 24.06 3.04 -48.87
N LEU A 120 23.73 1.80 -49.24
CA LEU A 120 22.77 1.00 -48.50
C LEU A 120 23.20 0.85 -47.04
N THR A 121 22.30 1.15 -46.11
CA THR A 121 22.55 0.95 -44.68
C THR A 121 22.65 -0.55 -44.35
N SER A 122 23.40 -0.88 -43.30
CA SER A 122 23.63 -2.29 -42.92
C SER A 122 23.95 -2.42 -41.43
N GLY A 123 24.14 -3.65 -40.94
CA GLY A 123 24.51 -3.93 -39.54
C GLY A 123 23.34 -3.95 -38.55
N GLY A 124 22.12 -3.61 -38.97
CA GLY A 124 20.94 -3.72 -38.13
C GLY A 124 20.56 -5.18 -37.88
N VAL A 125 20.36 -5.54 -36.61
CA VAL A 125 19.94 -6.88 -36.19
C VAL A 125 18.73 -6.74 -35.28
N THR A 126 17.69 -7.55 -35.51
CA THR A 126 16.54 -7.65 -34.60
C THR A 126 16.76 -8.83 -33.66
N ARG A 127 16.72 -8.61 -32.34
CA ARG A 127 16.82 -9.69 -31.34
C ARG A 127 15.85 -9.40 -30.20
N MET A 128 14.65 -9.97 -30.29
CA MET A 128 13.62 -9.79 -29.27
C MET A 128 13.90 -10.68 -28.05
N VAL A 129 14.03 -10.06 -26.88
CA VAL A 129 14.31 -10.74 -25.61
C VAL A 129 13.24 -10.43 -24.57
N SER A 130 13.06 -11.34 -23.62
CA SER A 130 12.23 -11.08 -22.44
C SER A 130 12.99 -10.24 -21.42
N ILE A 131 12.35 -9.23 -20.84
CA ILE A 131 12.94 -8.37 -19.82
C ILE A 131 12.03 -8.26 -18.59
N VAL A 132 12.65 -8.08 -17.43
CA VAL A 132 11.93 -7.83 -16.16
C VAL A 132 11.24 -6.49 -16.21
N THR A 133 9.94 -6.44 -15.92
CA THR A 133 9.18 -5.19 -15.83
C THR A 133 8.84 -4.82 -14.39
N ALA A 134 8.49 -3.55 -14.16
CA ALA A 134 7.97 -3.11 -12.86
C ALA A 134 6.66 -3.83 -12.49
N GLY A 135 5.82 -4.14 -13.48
CA GLY A 135 4.58 -4.90 -13.29
C GLY A 135 4.85 -6.34 -12.83
N ASP A 136 5.86 -7.00 -13.38
CA ASP A 136 6.27 -8.35 -12.96
C ASP A 136 6.72 -8.35 -11.49
N VAL A 137 7.56 -7.38 -11.10
CA VAL A 137 8.03 -7.22 -9.71
C VAL A 137 6.88 -6.95 -8.76
N GLN A 138 5.92 -6.09 -9.14
CA GLN A 138 4.74 -5.81 -8.32
C GLN A 138 3.85 -7.05 -8.14
N ALA A 139 3.62 -7.81 -9.21
CA ALA A 139 2.85 -9.05 -9.15
C ALA A 139 3.55 -10.11 -8.29
N ALA A 140 4.85 -10.28 -8.44
CA ALA A 140 5.67 -11.17 -7.60
C ALA A 140 5.63 -10.75 -6.12
N LYS A 141 5.72 -9.45 -5.82
CA LYS A 141 5.64 -8.91 -4.46
C LYS A 141 4.30 -9.23 -3.79
N LYS A 142 3.19 -9.12 -4.52
CA LYS A 142 1.86 -9.48 -4.01
C LYS A 142 1.79 -10.97 -3.68
N LYS A 143 2.22 -11.83 -4.61
CA LYS A 143 2.25 -13.29 -4.39
C LYS A 143 3.10 -13.69 -3.18
N LEU A 144 4.25 -13.04 -2.99
CA LEU A 144 5.16 -13.30 -1.87
C LEU A 144 4.51 -13.10 -0.49
N ALA A 145 3.54 -12.19 -0.39
CA ALA A 145 2.81 -11.97 0.86
C ALA A 145 1.62 -12.92 1.02
N ASP A 146 0.97 -13.29 -0.08
CA ASP A 146 -0.24 -14.12 -0.02
C ASP A 146 0.06 -15.56 0.42
N GLU A 147 1.26 -16.08 0.13
CA GLU A 147 1.61 -17.52 0.27
C GLU A 147 1.46 -18.06 1.71
N ASP A 148 1.82 -17.27 2.74
CA ASP A 148 1.78 -17.73 4.15
C ASP A 148 1.07 -16.77 5.12
N SER A 149 0.51 -15.68 4.61
CA SER A 149 -0.05 -14.60 5.46
C SER A 149 -1.03 -15.08 6.54
N ALA A 150 -1.87 -16.07 6.23
CA ALA A 150 -2.84 -16.61 7.18
C ALA A 150 -2.16 -17.40 8.32
N SER A 151 -1.19 -18.26 7.99
CA SER A 151 -0.45 -19.04 8.99
C SER A 151 0.33 -18.12 9.93
N VAL A 152 1.07 -17.15 9.37
CA VAL A 152 1.85 -16.20 10.16
C VAL A 152 0.95 -15.33 11.04
N ARG A 153 -0.21 -14.92 10.53
CA ARG A 153 -1.21 -14.19 11.34
C ARG A 153 -1.64 -15.03 12.52
N ASP A 154 -2.03 -16.29 12.31
CA ASP A 154 -2.56 -17.14 13.36
C ASP A 154 -1.47 -17.48 14.41
N GLU A 155 -0.21 -17.64 13.98
CA GLU A 155 0.95 -17.77 14.87
C GLU A 155 1.20 -16.51 15.71
N LEU A 156 1.11 -15.32 15.10
CA LEU A 156 1.22 -14.05 15.82
C LEU A 156 0.05 -13.85 16.80
N VAL A 157 -1.17 -14.23 16.43
CA VAL A 157 -2.34 -14.19 17.31
C VAL A 157 -2.12 -15.09 18.52
N ALA A 158 -1.58 -16.30 18.31
CA ALA A 158 -1.31 -17.26 19.38
C ALA A 158 -0.20 -16.81 20.36
N LYS A 159 0.65 -15.85 19.97
CA LYS A 159 1.69 -15.25 20.83
C LYS A 159 1.14 -14.21 21.81
N PHE A 160 -0.11 -13.75 21.66
CA PHE A 160 -0.74 -12.87 22.65
C PHE A 160 -1.21 -13.62 23.89
N ASP A 161 -1.25 -12.91 25.02
CA ASP A 161 -1.86 -13.43 26.25
C ASP A 161 -3.36 -13.63 26.08
N LYS A 162 -3.93 -14.60 26.81
CA LYS A 162 -5.37 -14.90 26.76
C LYS A 162 -6.27 -13.72 27.17
N SER A 163 -5.73 -12.78 27.94
CA SER A 163 -6.40 -11.53 28.34
C SER A 163 -6.30 -10.43 27.28
N THR A 164 -5.68 -10.67 26.13
CA THR A 164 -5.56 -9.67 25.07
C THR A 164 -6.71 -9.81 24.07
N LYS A 165 -7.43 -8.71 23.81
CA LYS A 165 -8.30 -8.60 22.66
C LYS A 165 -7.48 -8.24 21.43
N VAL A 166 -7.31 -9.20 20.52
CA VAL A 166 -6.55 -8.99 19.28
C VAL A 166 -7.41 -8.24 18.27
N ALA A 167 -6.85 -7.17 17.68
CA ALA A 167 -7.46 -6.49 16.56
C ALA A 167 -7.03 -7.21 15.26
N THR A 168 -7.71 -8.29 14.90
CA THR A 168 -7.31 -9.14 13.75
C THR A 168 -7.21 -8.37 12.44
N GLU A 169 -8.08 -7.37 12.22
CA GLU A 169 -8.05 -6.48 11.05
C GLU A 169 -6.82 -5.54 11.03
N SER A 170 -6.08 -5.43 12.14
CA SER A 170 -4.84 -4.67 12.21
C SER A 170 -3.63 -5.39 11.58
N PHE A 171 -3.82 -6.64 11.15
CA PHE A 171 -2.78 -7.42 10.50
C PHE A 171 -2.35 -6.75 9.19
N VAL A 172 -1.11 -6.28 9.16
CA VAL A 172 -0.53 -5.58 8.01
C VAL A 172 0.79 -6.22 7.61
N ILE A 173 1.03 -6.24 6.31
CA ILE A 173 2.25 -6.78 5.69
C ILE A 173 3.07 -5.61 5.16
N GLY A 174 4.26 -5.45 5.72
CA GLY A 174 5.31 -4.55 5.27
C GLY A 174 6.33 -5.29 4.41
N TYR A 175 7.04 -4.54 3.57
CA TYR A 175 8.13 -5.08 2.75
C TYR A 175 9.31 -4.14 2.81
N GLU A 176 10.48 -4.69 3.08
CA GLU A 176 11.77 -4.00 3.06
C GLU A 176 12.73 -4.76 2.14
N ASN A 177 13.80 -4.08 1.71
CA ASN A 177 14.87 -4.68 0.89
C ASN A 177 14.34 -5.45 -0.34
N VAL A 178 13.35 -4.87 -1.03
CA VAL A 178 12.73 -5.51 -2.20
C VAL A 178 13.68 -5.44 -3.38
N GLU A 179 14.26 -6.58 -3.75
CA GLU A 179 15.26 -6.69 -4.81
C GLU A 179 14.85 -7.75 -5.83
N SER A 180 14.95 -7.39 -7.11
CA SER A 180 14.75 -8.33 -8.22
C SER A 180 16.07 -8.62 -8.91
N SER A 181 16.33 -9.90 -9.13
CA SER A 181 17.48 -10.39 -9.88
C SER A 181 17.00 -11.29 -11.03
N PRO A 182 17.26 -10.91 -12.30
CA PRO A 182 17.85 -9.65 -12.74
C PRO A 182 17.00 -8.41 -12.47
N SER A 183 17.60 -7.22 -12.49
CA SER A 183 16.88 -5.96 -12.23
C SER A 183 15.92 -5.56 -13.36
N ILE A 184 15.01 -4.63 -13.06
CA ILE A 184 14.04 -4.12 -14.05
C ILE A 184 14.78 -3.63 -15.31
N GLY A 185 14.27 -4.04 -16.47
CA GLY A 185 14.82 -3.74 -17.79
C GLY A 185 15.94 -4.66 -18.25
N LYS A 186 16.38 -5.62 -17.42
CA LYS A 186 17.39 -6.62 -17.80
C LYS A 186 16.76 -7.85 -18.43
N GLU A 187 17.51 -8.43 -19.35
CA GLU A 187 17.16 -9.66 -20.08
C GLU A 187 17.16 -10.85 -19.13
N ALA A 188 16.04 -11.60 -19.10
CA ALA A 188 15.93 -12.81 -18.31
C ALA A 188 14.77 -13.71 -18.81
N ASN A 189 14.95 -15.02 -18.72
CA ASN A 189 13.87 -16.00 -18.92
C ASN A 189 13.15 -16.33 -17.61
N THR A 190 13.89 -16.23 -16.50
CA THR A 190 13.40 -16.40 -15.14
C THR A 190 14.06 -15.32 -14.28
N ALA A 191 13.31 -14.72 -13.38
CA ALA A 191 13.79 -13.78 -12.39
C ALA A 191 13.39 -14.25 -10.99
N LYS A 192 14.13 -13.78 -10.00
CA LYS A 192 13.88 -14.01 -8.58
C LYS A 192 13.63 -12.66 -7.91
N LEU A 193 12.57 -12.57 -7.13
CA LEU A 193 12.33 -11.48 -6.20
C LEU A 193 12.73 -11.96 -4.81
N THR A 194 13.54 -11.17 -4.11
CA THR A 194 13.83 -11.35 -2.68
C THR A 194 13.33 -10.12 -1.94
N ALA A 195 12.72 -10.31 -0.78
CA ALA A 195 12.31 -9.21 0.09
C ALA A 195 12.27 -9.67 1.55
N THR A 196 12.53 -8.74 2.47
CA THR A 196 12.19 -8.93 3.87
C THR A 196 10.70 -8.61 4.04
N VAL A 197 9.90 -9.61 4.42
CA VAL A 197 8.47 -9.46 4.66
C VAL A 197 8.25 -9.33 6.16
N THR A 198 7.66 -8.21 6.57
CA THR A 198 7.38 -7.91 7.98
C THR A 198 5.89 -7.98 8.24
N TYR A 199 5.48 -8.83 9.17
CA TYR A 199 4.10 -8.99 9.59
C TYR A 199 3.90 -8.24 10.90
N THR A 200 2.87 -7.42 11.01
CA THR A 200 2.56 -6.68 12.24
C THR A 200 1.09 -6.84 12.59
N ILE A 201 0.81 -7.07 13.87
CA ILE A 201 -0.54 -7.13 14.41
C ILE A 201 -0.57 -6.46 15.79
N TYR A 202 -1.72 -5.88 16.14
CA TYR A 202 -1.95 -5.21 17.41
C TYR A 202 -3.00 -5.96 18.24
N GLY A 203 -2.77 -5.98 19.54
CA GLY A 203 -3.73 -6.44 20.54
C GLY A 203 -3.78 -5.47 21.70
N VAL A 204 -4.90 -5.43 22.40
CA VAL A 204 -5.09 -4.57 23.57
C VAL A 204 -5.46 -5.44 24.76
N ASP A 205 -4.77 -5.26 25.87
CA ASP A 205 -5.11 -5.95 27.11
C ASP A 205 -6.51 -5.60 27.58
N GLN A 206 -7.26 -6.58 28.05
CA GLN A 206 -8.64 -6.44 28.49
C GLN A 206 -8.78 -5.44 29.63
N ALA A 207 -7.81 -5.35 30.54
CA ALA A 207 -7.81 -4.35 31.61
C ALA A 207 -7.65 -2.91 31.08
N GLU A 208 -6.83 -2.73 30.03
CA GLU A 208 -6.66 -1.44 29.37
C GLU A 208 -7.94 -1.04 28.61
N LEU A 209 -8.58 -2.00 27.93
CA LEU A 209 -9.89 -1.80 27.29
C LEU A 209 -10.97 -1.41 28.30
N ASP A 210 -11.07 -2.13 29.42
CA ASP A 210 -12.05 -1.87 30.47
C ASP A 210 -11.86 -0.46 31.06
N SER A 211 -10.61 -0.07 31.36
CA SER A 211 -10.30 1.28 31.85
C SER A 211 -10.67 2.36 30.83
N PHE A 212 -10.30 2.16 29.55
CA PHE A 212 -10.57 3.13 28.50
C PHE A 212 -12.07 3.34 28.26
N ILE A 213 -12.84 2.26 28.17
CA ILE A 213 -14.30 2.33 28.00
C ILE A 213 -14.94 2.92 29.27
N GLY A 214 -14.49 2.51 30.46
CA GLY A 214 -14.99 3.02 31.72
C GLY A 214 -14.80 4.53 31.89
N GLU A 215 -13.65 5.08 31.49
CA GLU A 215 -13.39 6.53 31.50
C GLU A 215 -14.28 7.28 30.50
N TYR A 216 -14.47 6.72 29.30
CA TYR A 216 -15.38 7.28 28.30
C TYR A 216 -16.82 7.33 28.81
N LEU A 217 -17.33 6.21 29.34
CA LEU A 217 -18.69 6.12 29.86
C LEU A 217 -18.93 7.00 31.08
N LYS A 218 -17.98 7.11 32.03
CA LYS A 218 -18.09 8.04 33.17
C LYS A 218 -18.28 9.48 32.70
N THR A 219 -17.62 9.87 31.62
CA THR A 219 -17.75 11.21 31.04
C THR A 219 -19.13 11.43 30.44
N GLU A 220 -19.72 10.41 29.81
CA GLU A 220 -21.07 10.51 29.24
C GLU A 220 -22.17 10.46 30.31
N ILE A 221 -22.04 9.56 31.29
CA ILE A 221 -23.03 9.36 32.36
C ILE A 221 -23.09 10.55 33.34
N ASN A 222 -21.94 11.16 33.69
CA ASN A 222 -21.91 12.32 34.59
C ASN A 222 -22.57 13.58 34.02
N LYS A 223 -22.97 13.58 32.74
CA LYS A 223 -23.78 14.64 32.16
C LYS A 223 -25.26 14.53 32.56
N ASP A 224 -25.68 13.37 33.04
CA ASP A 224 -27.05 13.09 33.45
C ASP A 224 -27.20 13.34 34.97
N GLU A 225 -28.24 14.05 35.39
CA GLU A 225 -28.48 14.35 36.82
C GLU A 225 -28.86 13.10 37.63
N ASN A 226 -29.20 12.01 36.93
CA ASN A 226 -29.53 10.72 37.51
C ASN A 226 -28.25 9.95 37.81
N ARG A 227 -27.95 9.75 39.10
CA ARG A 227 -26.79 8.95 39.56
C ARG A 227 -26.85 7.55 38.98
N GLN A 228 -26.04 7.28 37.97
CA GLN A 228 -25.90 5.98 37.32
C GLN A 228 -24.51 5.39 37.55
N ARG A 229 -24.41 4.07 37.49
CA ARG A 229 -23.19 3.26 37.66
C ARG A 229 -23.02 2.33 36.46
N ILE A 230 -21.76 2.09 36.09
CA ILE A 230 -21.35 1.09 35.10
C ILE A 230 -21.30 -0.27 35.81
N TYR A 231 -22.08 -1.24 35.33
CA TYR A 231 -22.09 -2.62 35.80
C TYR A 231 -21.20 -3.52 34.94
N ASP A 232 -21.14 -3.25 33.63
CA ASP A 232 -20.26 -3.91 32.67
C ASP A 232 -19.82 -2.88 31.62
N SER A 233 -18.53 -2.80 31.32
CA SER A 233 -18.02 -1.92 30.26
C SER A 233 -18.26 -2.49 28.86
N GLY A 234 -18.52 -3.80 28.74
CA GLY A 234 -18.58 -4.52 27.47
C GLY A 234 -17.19 -4.84 26.89
N ALA A 235 -16.10 -4.59 27.62
CA ALA A 235 -14.72 -4.81 27.15
C ALA A 235 -14.45 -6.26 26.69
N ASN A 236 -15.12 -7.23 27.31
CA ASN A 236 -14.95 -8.66 27.00
C ASN A 236 -15.42 -8.99 25.58
N GLU A 237 -16.56 -8.43 25.20
CA GLU A 237 -17.20 -8.64 23.89
C GLU A 237 -16.76 -7.61 22.86
N ALA A 238 -15.99 -6.60 23.28
CA ALA A 238 -15.54 -5.53 22.43
C ALA A 238 -14.84 -6.03 21.16
N SER A 239 -15.03 -5.32 20.05
CA SER A 239 -14.41 -5.63 18.77
C SER A 239 -13.84 -4.37 18.12
N PHE A 240 -12.85 -4.57 17.26
CA PHE A 240 -12.24 -3.51 16.48
C PHE A 240 -12.64 -3.66 15.02
N GLN A 241 -13.06 -2.56 14.41
CA GLN A 241 -13.40 -2.47 12.99
C GLN A 241 -12.66 -1.30 12.33
N GLU A 242 -12.66 -1.27 11.00
CA GLU A 242 -12.13 -0.17 10.19
C GLU A 242 -10.67 0.19 10.53
N VAL A 243 -9.86 -0.83 10.81
CA VAL A 243 -8.49 -0.62 11.25
C VAL A 243 -7.65 -0.02 10.12
N LYS A 244 -7.02 1.12 10.39
CA LYS A 244 -6.14 1.84 9.46
C LYS A 244 -4.77 2.04 10.08
N LYS A 245 -3.72 1.91 9.26
CA LYS A 245 -2.35 2.18 9.66
C LYS A 245 -2.18 3.66 10.01
N ALA A 246 -1.49 3.95 11.11
CA ALA A 246 -1.04 5.29 11.50
C ALA A 246 0.49 5.33 11.61
N SER A 247 1.07 6.52 11.74
CA SER A 247 2.52 6.70 11.89
C SER A 247 3.07 5.99 13.13
N ASN A 248 2.36 6.05 14.25
CA ASN A 248 2.73 5.45 15.53
C ASN A 248 1.67 4.45 16.04
N GLY A 249 1.22 3.53 15.19
CA GLY A 249 0.27 2.47 15.57
C GLY A 249 -0.83 2.27 14.53
N ALA A 250 -2.07 2.13 15.01
CA ALA A 250 -3.26 2.01 14.17
C ALA A 250 -4.41 2.85 14.75
N THR A 251 -5.31 3.28 13.88
CA THR A 251 -6.61 3.84 14.26
C THR A 251 -7.68 2.80 13.96
N ALA A 252 -8.63 2.60 14.87
CA ALA A 252 -9.71 1.64 14.72
C ALA A 252 -11.00 2.19 15.34
N THR A 253 -12.13 1.68 14.87
CA THR A 253 -13.45 1.87 15.48
C THR A 253 -13.65 0.78 16.53
N LEU A 254 -13.78 1.18 17.80
CA LEU A 254 -14.07 0.28 18.92
C LEU A 254 -15.59 0.14 19.07
N ILE A 255 -16.09 -1.08 19.02
CA ILE A 255 -17.49 -1.40 19.26
C ILE A 255 -17.57 -2.22 20.54
N ALA A 256 -18.31 -1.72 21.52
CA ALA A 256 -18.58 -2.39 22.79
C ALA A 256 -19.99 -2.03 23.27
N THR A 257 -20.64 -2.97 23.95
CA THR A 257 -21.98 -2.78 24.54
C THR A 257 -21.84 -2.78 26.06
N ALA A 258 -22.03 -1.62 26.67
CA ALA A 258 -21.93 -1.46 28.12
C ALA A 258 -23.29 -1.63 28.80
N LYS A 259 -23.27 -2.14 30.04
CA LYS A 259 -24.44 -2.27 30.91
C LYS A 259 -24.39 -1.19 32.00
N ILE A 260 -25.36 -0.27 31.97
CA ILE A 260 -25.44 0.89 32.87
C ILE A 260 -26.78 0.85 33.59
N GLY A 261 -26.79 1.23 34.87
CA GLY A 261 -28.02 1.30 35.66
C GLY A 261 -27.91 2.31 36.80
N PRO A 262 -28.92 2.43 37.67
CA PRO A 262 -28.90 3.37 38.79
C PRO A 262 -27.77 3.05 39.79
N ASP A 263 -27.11 4.09 40.34
CA ASP A 263 -26.12 3.94 41.41
C ASP A 263 -26.81 3.68 42.76
N ILE A 264 -27.26 2.44 42.93
CA ILE A 264 -27.84 1.97 44.19
C ILE A 264 -26.71 1.34 45.00
N LYS A 265 -26.39 1.94 46.15
CA LYS A 265 -25.37 1.42 47.06
C LYS A 265 -25.89 0.20 47.81
N ASP A 266 -25.08 -0.87 47.90
CA ASP A 266 -25.36 -2.04 48.74
C ASP A 266 -25.76 -1.66 50.16
N SER A 267 -25.08 -0.67 50.75
CA SER A 267 -25.37 -0.21 52.11
C SER A 267 -26.79 0.35 52.23
N TYR A 268 -27.27 1.07 51.21
CA TYR A 268 -28.64 1.57 51.16
C TYR A 268 -29.63 0.41 51.07
N ILE A 269 -29.37 -0.60 50.22
CA ILE A 269 -30.24 -1.77 50.11
C ILE A 269 -30.30 -2.52 51.44
N LYS A 270 -29.14 -2.81 52.06
CA LYS A 270 -29.07 -3.50 53.35
C LYS A 270 -29.84 -2.76 54.44
N GLU A 271 -29.66 -1.44 54.53
CA GLU A 271 -30.37 -0.60 55.51
C GLU A 271 -31.89 -0.63 55.30
N GLN A 272 -32.37 -0.49 54.06
CA GLN A 272 -33.80 -0.46 53.77
C GLN A 272 -34.49 -1.84 53.87
N THR A 273 -33.73 -2.94 53.78
CA THR A 273 -34.28 -4.32 53.79
C THR A 273 -34.25 -4.98 55.16
N ARG A 274 -33.47 -4.51 56.13
CA ARG A 274 -33.40 -5.10 57.48
C ARG A 274 -34.76 -5.23 58.14
N GLY A 275 -35.05 -6.41 58.68
CA GLY A 275 -36.31 -6.67 59.36
C GLY A 275 -37.54 -6.70 58.44
N LYS A 276 -37.36 -6.53 57.11
CA LYS A 276 -38.44 -6.54 56.12
C LYS A 276 -38.71 -7.94 55.61
N ARG A 277 -39.97 -8.18 55.24
CA ARG A 277 -40.41 -9.37 54.51
C ARG A 277 -40.31 -9.16 53.00
N TYR A 278 -40.35 -10.25 52.23
CA TYR A 278 -40.30 -10.24 50.77
C TYR A 278 -41.17 -9.13 50.13
N GLY A 279 -42.47 -9.09 50.46
CA GLY A 279 -43.41 -8.13 49.87
C GLY A 279 -43.06 -6.67 50.16
N GLU A 280 -42.60 -6.37 51.39
CA GLU A 280 -42.18 -5.01 51.75
C GLU A 280 -40.93 -4.58 50.94
N ILE A 281 -39.99 -5.51 50.73
CA ILE A 281 -38.78 -5.25 49.95
C ILE A 281 -39.14 -5.01 48.49
N GLN A 282 -40.04 -5.83 47.94
CA GLN A 282 -40.53 -5.66 46.58
C GLN A 282 -41.18 -4.28 46.41
N ASP A 283 -42.08 -3.89 47.31
CA ASP A 283 -42.75 -2.58 47.25
C ASP A 283 -41.76 -1.39 47.31
N ILE A 284 -40.71 -1.48 48.15
CA ILE A 284 -39.69 -0.44 48.30
C ILE A 284 -38.91 -0.24 46.99
N PHE A 285 -38.49 -1.34 46.35
CA PHE A 285 -37.57 -1.27 45.21
C PHE A 285 -38.28 -1.27 43.86
N SER A 286 -39.53 -1.73 43.75
CA SER A 286 -40.33 -1.62 42.52
C SER A 286 -40.62 -0.17 42.12
N GLY A 287 -40.52 0.79 43.05
CA GLY A 287 -40.63 2.23 42.77
C GLY A 287 -39.32 2.91 42.36
N VAL A 288 -38.19 2.21 42.39
CA VAL A 288 -36.88 2.80 42.05
C VAL A 288 -36.72 2.80 40.53
N GLN A 289 -36.53 3.99 39.96
CA GLN A 289 -36.29 4.14 38.52
C GLN A 289 -35.06 3.31 38.09
N GLY A 290 -35.27 2.43 37.10
CA GLY A 290 -34.24 1.52 36.60
C GLY A 290 -34.18 0.16 37.31
N VAL A 291 -35.05 -0.13 38.28
CA VAL A 291 -35.22 -1.46 38.86
C VAL A 291 -36.43 -2.14 38.24
N GLU A 292 -36.20 -3.17 37.42
CA GLU A 292 -37.27 -3.92 36.75
C GLU A 292 -37.82 -5.06 37.61
N LYS A 293 -36.95 -5.76 38.34
CA LYS A 293 -37.32 -6.92 39.15
C LYS A 293 -36.49 -7.00 40.43
N VAL A 294 -37.15 -7.44 41.50
CA VAL A 294 -36.55 -7.69 42.80
C VAL A 294 -36.82 -9.15 43.17
N ASP A 295 -35.77 -9.91 43.45
CA ASP A 295 -35.87 -11.28 43.95
C ASP A 295 -35.16 -11.38 45.31
N VAL A 296 -35.76 -12.07 46.27
CA VAL A 296 -35.21 -12.24 47.61
C VAL A 296 -35.26 -13.71 47.98
N LYS A 297 -34.07 -14.30 48.13
CA LYS A 297 -33.90 -15.71 48.50
C LYS A 297 -33.55 -15.81 49.98
N PHE A 298 -34.46 -16.38 50.77
CA PHE A 298 -34.19 -16.65 52.18
C PHE A 298 -33.54 -18.02 52.37
N PHE A 299 -32.46 -18.04 53.15
CA PHE A 299 -31.86 -19.28 53.63
C PHE A 299 -31.60 -19.20 55.13
N PRO A 300 -31.98 -20.22 55.91
CA PRO A 300 -32.72 -21.42 55.50
C PRO A 300 -34.18 -21.12 55.14
N PHE A 301 -34.86 -22.04 54.45
CA PHE A 301 -36.18 -21.81 53.83
C PHE A 301 -37.32 -21.41 54.78
N TRP A 302 -37.15 -21.59 56.10
CA TRP A 302 -38.12 -21.19 57.12
C TRP A 302 -37.98 -19.73 57.56
N VAL A 303 -36.93 -19.03 57.13
CA VAL A 303 -36.73 -17.61 57.41
C VAL A 303 -37.58 -16.79 56.45
N ASN A 304 -38.39 -15.88 57.00
CA ASN A 304 -39.32 -15.05 56.21
C ASN A 304 -39.02 -13.54 56.32
N THR A 305 -37.94 -13.18 57.02
CA THR A 305 -37.54 -11.80 57.31
C THR A 305 -36.04 -11.66 57.18
N VAL A 306 -35.57 -10.56 56.61
CA VAL A 306 -34.15 -10.25 56.49
C VAL A 306 -33.51 -10.08 57.88
N PRO A 307 -32.41 -10.77 58.19
CA PRO A 307 -31.71 -10.65 59.47
C PRO A 307 -31.20 -9.22 59.72
N ASP A 308 -31.13 -8.81 60.99
CA ASP A 308 -30.57 -7.50 61.39
C ASP A 308 -29.03 -7.46 61.41
N ASN A 309 -28.39 -8.28 60.55
CA ASN A 309 -26.94 -8.36 60.46
C ASN A 309 -26.52 -8.35 58.98
N ASP A 310 -25.87 -7.27 58.56
CA ASP A 310 -25.43 -7.03 57.17
C ASP A 310 -24.49 -8.10 56.62
N ALA A 311 -23.76 -8.80 57.49
CA ALA A 311 -22.87 -9.90 57.08
C ALA A 311 -23.67 -11.13 56.62
N LYS A 312 -24.98 -11.18 56.89
CA LYS A 312 -25.89 -12.23 56.42
C LYS A 312 -26.74 -11.79 55.22
N ILE A 313 -26.47 -10.62 54.66
CA ILE A 313 -27.18 -10.06 53.50
C ILE A 313 -26.21 -9.94 52.34
N THR A 314 -26.46 -10.71 51.28
CA THR A 314 -25.77 -10.60 50.01
C THR A 314 -26.66 -9.87 49.03
N VAL A 315 -26.13 -8.85 48.36
CA VAL A 315 -26.83 -8.09 47.33
C VAL A 315 -26.16 -8.42 46.00
N GLU A 316 -26.95 -8.83 45.03
CA GLU A 316 -26.52 -9.09 43.66
C GLU A 316 -27.30 -8.18 42.72
N PHE A 317 -26.60 -7.54 41.79
CA PHE A 317 -27.21 -6.76 40.73
C PHE A 317 -27.06 -7.52 39.42
N THR A 318 -28.17 -7.81 38.78
CA THR A 318 -28.22 -8.39 37.44
C THR A 318 -28.87 -7.36 36.53
N VAL A 319 -28.20 -7.04 35.43
CA VAL A 319 -28.76 -6.19 34.38
C VAL A 319 -29.40 -7.11 33.35
N ASP A 320 -30.67 -6.91 33.05
CA ASP A 320 -31.39 -7.72 32.06
C ASP A 320 -30.77 -7.54 30.66
N GLU A 321 -30.76 -8.60 29.87
CA GLU A 321 -30.19 -8.60 28.50
C GLU A 321 -31.19 -8.12 27.45
N SER A 322 -32.39 -7.75 27.88
CA SER A 322 -33.53 -7.39 27.05
C SER A 322 -33.60 -5.88 26.79
N SER A 323 -32.66 -5.35 26.00
CA SER A 323 -32.85 -4.16 25.13
C SER A 323 -31.65 -3.93 24.20
#